data_AF-A0A139SMT2-F1
#
_entry.id   AF-A0A139SMT2-F1
#
_cell.length_a   1.000
_cell.length_b   1.000
_cell.length_c   1.000
_cell.angle_alpha   90.00
_cell.angle_beta   90.00
_cell.angle_gamma   90.00
#
_symmetry.space_group_name_H-M   'P 1'
#
loop_
_entity.id
_entity.type
_entity.pdbx_description
1 polymer ?
#
loop_
_entity_poly.entity_id
_entity_poly.type
_entity_poly.pdbx_seq_one_letter_code
_entity_poly.pdbx_strand_id
1 'polypeptide(L)'
;MTPSSAHAYRKAFALRVSPAWRDTCGFSLVEVLIAIGIAGGALAVLLALLSGLLRAAEDNADLQTALRLCATIEARLYEDMGGSFPGALGAAPAGRVYFADKEGAHLRGELENGSSSLPPPHFYIEIKPFSAAPLAYEAGRAVLPLQVRVSWPHAAVVANSGQAGNAQSTEFVLSLTPP
;
A
#
# COMPACT_ATOMS: atom_id res chain seq x y z
N MET A 1 -75.61 -54.18 -41.99
CA MET A 1 -76.90 -53.88 -41.37
C MET A 1 -76.65 -52.99 -40.17
N THR A 2 -77.35 -51.87 -40.16
CA THR A 2 -77.55 -50.88 -39.09
C THR A 2 -76.38 -50.05 -38.55
N PRO A 3 -76.66 -48.77 -38.23
CA PRO A 3 -75.71 -47.65 -38.20
C PRO A 3 -75.45 -47.16 -36.77
N SER A 4 -74.52 -46.23 -36.57
CA SER A 4 -74.67 -45.22 -35.50
C SER A 4 -73.53 -44.19 -35.59
N SER A 5 -73.86 -42.97 -36.00
CA SER A 5 -73.96 -41.79 -35.11
C SER A 5 -72.62 -41.38 -34.50
N ALA A 6 -71.94 -40.38 -35.06
CA ALA A 6 -72.22 -38.95 -34.84
C ALA A 6 -71.24 -38.34 -33.83
N HIS A 7 -71.16 -37.01 -33.93
CA HIS A 7 -70.53 -36.09 -32.98
C HIS A 7 -69.02 -35.83 -33.08
N ALA A 8 -68.71 -35.01 -34.09
CA ALA A 8 -68.27 -33.63 -33.90
C ALA A 8 -67.79 -33.27 -32.48
N TYR A 9 -66.47 -33.25 -32.28
CA TYR A 9 -65.83 -32.44 -31.24
C TYR A 9 -64.79 -31.52 -31.90
N ARG A 10 -65.25 -30.47 -32.60
CA ARG A 10 -64.45 -29.27 -32.82
C ARG A 10 -64.34 -28.54 -31.48
N LYS A 11 -63.36 -28.91 -30.66
CA LYS A 11 -62.95 -28.08 -29.52
C LYS A 11 -62.21 -26.87 -30.09
N ALA A 12 -62.92 -25.78 -30.28
CA ALA A 12 -62.33 -24.46 -30.45
C ALA A 12 -61.53 -24.15 -29.17
N PHE A 13 -60.21 -24.30 -29.25
CA PHE A 13 -59.28 -23.89 -28.20
C PHE A 13 -59.20 -22.36 -28.24
N ALA A 14 -60.18 -21.71 -27.64
CA ALA A 14 -60.12 -20.29 -27.35
C ALA A 14 -59.03 -20.08 -26.30
N LEU A 15 -57.82 -19.77 -26.75
CA LEU A 15 -56.76 -19.16 -25.93
C LEU A 15 -57.34 -17.86 -25.37
N ARG A 16 -57.96 -17.98 -24.20
CA ARG A 16 -58.39 -16.86 -23.39
C ARG A 16 -57.11 -16.25 -22.85
N VAL A 17 -56.53 -15.33 -23.63
CA VAL A 17 -55.49 -14.42 -23.14
C VAL A 17 -56.17 -13.60 -22.06
N SER A 18 -56.07 -14.07 -20.83
CA SER A 18 -56.47 -13.30 -19.66
C SER A 18 -55.72 -11.98 -19.76
N PRO A 19 -56.41 -10.83 -19.77
CA PRO A 19 -55.72 -9.55 -19.67
C PRO A 19 -54.97 -9.59 -18.34
N ALA A 20 -53.66 -9.80 -18.42
CA ALA A 20 -52.77 -9.64 -17.29
C ALA A 20 -53.01 -8.21 -16.81
N TRP A 21 -53.64 -8.10 -15.64
CA TRP A 21 -53.98 -6.86 -14.99
C TRP A 21 -52.71 -6.02 -14.95
N ARG A 22 -52.70 -4.98 -15.79
CA ARG A 22 -51.77 -3.87 -15.70
C ARG A 22 -52.22 -3.02 -14.51
N ASP A 23 -52.18 -3.61 -13.32
CA ASP A 23 -52.16 -2.84 -12.10
C ASP A 23 -50.76 -2.27 -12.03
N THR A 24 -50.57 -1.12 -12.68
CA THR A 24 -49.43 -0.25 -12.39
C THR A 24 -49.61 0.23 -10.96
N CYS A 25 -49.19 -0.61 -10.00
CA CYS A 25 -48.97 -0.23 -8.62
C CYS A 25 -47.86 0.82 -8.62
N GLY A 26 -48.25 2.09 -8.68
CA GLY A 26 -47.31 3.19 -8.49
C GLY A 26 -46.75 3.15 -7.08
N PHE A 27 -45.46 3.46 -6.94
CA PHE A 27 -44.86 3.66 -5.64
C PHE A 27 -45.55 4.85 -4.94
N SER A 28 -45.90 4.68 -3.67
CA SER A 28 -46.41 5.79 -2.86
C SER A 28 -45.32 6.85 -2.71
N LEU A 29 -45.67 8.15 -2.75
CA LEU A 29 -44.73 9.26 -2.55
C LEU A 29 -43.90 9.07 -1.26
N VAL A 30 -44.55 8.59 -0.20
CA VAL A 30 -43.90 8.33 1.10
C VAL A 30 -42.83 7.24 0.98
N GLU A 31 -43.11 6.18 0.23
CA GLU A 31 -42.15 5.09 -0.01
C GLU A 31 -40.93 5.58 -0.77
N VAL A 32 -41.13 6.43 -1.80
CA VAL A 32 -40.03 7.04 -2.55
C VAL A 32 -39.15 7.91 -1.64
N LEU A 33 -39.75 8.70 -0.75
CA LEU A 33 -38.99 9.53 0.20
C LEU A 33 -38.17 8.69 1.18
N ILE A 34 -38.74 7.59 1.70
CA ILE A 34 -38.02 6.65 2.57
C ILE A 34 -36.85 6.01 1.79
N ALA A 35 -37.10 5.56 0.56
CA ALA A 35 -36.06 4.97 -0.28
C ALA A 35 -34.91 5.95 -0.55
N ILE A 36 -35.20 7.22 -0.83
CA ILE A 36 -34.19 8.27 -1.01
C ILE A 36 -33.39 8.48 0.28
N GLY A 37 -34.06 8.51 1.44
CA GLY A 37 -33.39 8.66 2.73
C GLY A 37 -32.42 7.51 3.04
N ILE A 38 -32.86 6.28 2.80
CA ILE A 38 -32.01 5.08 2.99
C ILE A 38 -30.85 5.09 2.00
N ALA A 39 -31.10 5.37 0.72
CA ALA A 39 -30.06 5.42 -0.31
C ALA A 39 -29.02 6.51 -0.01
N GLY A 40 -29.46 7.71 0.39
CA GLY A 40 -28.59 8.81 0.78
C GLY A 40 -27.75 8.49 2.02
N GLY A 41 -28.36 7.87 3.03
CA GLY A 41 -27.65 7.42 4.22
C GLY A 41 -26.58 6.37 3.91
N ALA A 42 -26.90 5.38 3.09
CA ALA A 42 -25.94 4.37 2.65
C ALA A 42 -24.76 4.98 1.87
N LEU A 43 -25.04 5.92 0.96
CA LEU A 43 -24.01 6.63 0.20
C LEU A 43 -23.08 7.44 1.13
N ALA A 44 -23.64 8.13 2.13
CA ALA A 44 -22.85 8.88 3.09
C ALA A 44 -21.90 7.97 3.89
N VAL A 45 -22.38 6.80 4.33
CA VAL A 45 -21.54 5.81 5.03
C VAL A 45 -20.43 5.28 4.12
N LEU A 46 -20.72 4.96 2.85
CA LEU A 46 -19.71 4.49 1.90
C LEU A 46 -18.61 5.52 1.67
N LEU A 47 -18.97 6.80 1.50
CA LEU A 47 -17.99 7.88 1.34
C LEU A 47 -17.16 8.10 2.61
N ALA A 48 -17.77 7.97 3.79
CA ALA A 48 -17.06 8.06 5.06
C ALA A 48 -16.02 6.94 5.23
N LEU A 49 -16.32 5.73 4.75
CA LEU A 49 -15.38 4.59 4.79
C LEU A 49 -14.28 4.68 3.72
N LEU A 50 -14.58 5.29 2.57
CA LEU A 50 -13.66 5.37 1.45
C LEU A 50 -12.36 6.11 1.81
N SER A 51 -12.44 7.19 2.59
CA SER A 51 -11.25 7.94 3.02
C SER A 51 -10.29 7.10 3.88
N GLY A 52 -10.84 6.28 4.79
CA GLY A 52 -10.05 5.36 5.62
C GLY A 52 -9.39 4.26 4.79
N LEU A 53 -10.10 3.72 3.79
CA LEU A 53 -9.55 2.71 2.88
C LEU A 53 -8.43 3.28 2.00
N LEU A 54 -8.61 4.49 1.45
CA LEU A 54 -7.56 5.15 0.68
C LEU A 54 -6.31 5.38 1.52
N ARG A 55 -6.48 5.81 2.78
CA ARG A 55 -5.34 6.02 3.67
C ARG A 55 -4.61 4.71 3.99
N ALA A 56 -5.34 3.65 4.28
CA ALA A 56 -4.74 2.33 4.52
C ALA A 56 -4.03 1.77 3.27
N ALA A 57 -4.55 2.06 2.08
CA ALA A 57 -3.91 1.69 0.82
C ALA A 57 -2.59 2.44 0.60
N GLU A 58 -2.54 3.74 0.91
CA GLU A 58 -1.31 4.54 0.88
C GLU A 58 -0.27 4.00 1.88
N ASP A 59 -0.65 3.79 3.14
CA ASP A 59 0.26 3.30 4.18
C ASP A 59 0.85 1.92 3.80
N ASN A 60 0.04 1.05 3.20
CA ASN A 60 0.51 -0.26 2.73
C ASN A 60 1.42 -0.16 1.49
N ALA A 61 1.14 0.77 0.57
CA ALA A 61 2.02 1.04 -0.56
C ALA A 61 3.38 1.56 -0.08
N ASP A 62 3.40 2.50 0.86
CA ASP A 62 4.63 3.05 1.43
C ASP A 62 5.43 1.96 2.18
N LEU A 63 4.77 1.08 2.93
CA LEU A 63 5.41 -0.08 3.56
C LEU A 63 6.04 -1.02 2.53
N GLN A 64 5.34 -1.31 1.42
CA GLN A 64 5.90 -2.15 0.36
C GLN A 64 7.12 -1.51 -0.31
N THR A 65 7.11 -0.20 -0.51
CA THR A 65 8.28 0.54 -1.00
C THR A 65 9.43 0.46 0.00
N ALA A 66 9.18 0.65 1.29
CA ALA A 66 10.19 0.52 2.34
C ALA A 66 10.86 -0.86 2.36
N LEU A 67 10.09 -1.93 2.14
CA LEU A 67 10.62 -3.30 2.05
C LEU A 67 11.45 -3.52 0.78
N ARG A 68 11.04 -2.93 -0.36
CA ARG A 68 11.78 -3.02 -1.63
C ARG A 68 13.10 -2.27 -1.60
N LEU A 69 13.17 -1.17 -0.84
CA LEU A 69 14.39 -0.38 -0.69
C LEU A 69 15.56 -1.18 -0.12
N CYS A 70 15.32 -2.28 0.61
CA CYS A 70 16.38 -3.14 1.13
C CYS A 70 17.38 -3.59 0.05
N ALA A 71 16.89 -4.05 -1.11
CA ALA A 71 17.74 -4.51 -2.21
C ALA A 71 18.51 -3.34 -2.86
N THR A 72 17.85 -2.18 -3.01
CA THR A 72 18.48 -0.97 -3.58
C THR A 72 19.57 -0.43 -2.66
N ILE A 73 19.33 -0.46 -1.34
CA ILE A 73 20.29 -0.07 -0.31
C ILE A 73 21.52 -0.96 -0.35
N GLU A 74 21.34 -2.28 -0.45
CA GLU A 74 22.43 -3.23 -0.57
C GLU A 74 23.33 -2.92 -1.77
N ALA A 75 22.75 -2.79 -2.97
CA ALA A 75 23.49 -2.44 -4.18
C ALA A 75 24.24 -1.11 -4.01
N ARG A 76 23.59 -0.09 -3.42
CA ARG A 76 24.22 1.21 -3.21
C ARG A 76 25.35 1.18 -2.20
N LEU A 77 25.23 0.38 -1.14
CA LEU A 77 26.31 0.19 -0.17
C LEU A 77 27.54 -0.45 -0.83
N TYR A 78 27.34 -1.40 -1.76
CA TYR A 78 28.44 -1.97 -2.54
C TYR A 78 29.13 -0.94 -3.43
N GLU A 79 28.37 -0.09 -4.13
CA GLU A 79 28.91 1.01 -4.92
C GLU A 79 29.72 1.97 -4.05
N ASP A 80 29.17 2.40 -2.92
CA ASP A 80 29.79 3.35 -2.01
C ASP A 80 31.05 2.78 -1.32
N MET A 81 31.14 1.46 -1.16
CA MET A 81 32.33 0.80 -0.60
C MET A 81 33.50 0.79 -1.60
N GLY A 82 33.24 0.90 -2.91
CA GLY A 82 34.30 0.93 -3.93
C GLY A 82 35.27 -0.26 -3.86
N GLY A 83 34.81 -1.43 -3.42
CA GLY A 83 35.63 -2.63 -3.20
C GLY A 83 36.35 -2.71 -1.84
N SER A 84 36.20 -1.73 -0.96
CA SER A 84 36.78 -1.72 0.39
C SER A 84 35.79 -2.23 1.44
N PHE A 85 35.74 -3.55 1.62
CA PHE A 85 34.94 -4.20 2.66
C PHE A 85 35.77 -4.47 3.93
N PRO A 86 35.30 -4.15 5.15
CA PRO A 86 34.11 -3.38 5.53
C PRO A 86 34.41 -1.86 5.67
N GLY A 87 35.58 -1.41 5.19
CA GLY A 87 36.33 -0.28 5.75
C GLY A 87 35.58 1.03 5.91
N ALA A 88 34.72 1.40 4.96
CA ALA A 88 34.01 2.68 4.99
C ALA A 88 32.71 2.67 5.82
N LEU A 89 32.21 1.49 6.21
CA LEU A 89 31.02 1.32 7.06
C LEU A 89 31.39 0.94 8.50
N GLY A 90 32.39 0.08 8.67
CA GLY A 90 32.88 -0.32 10.00
C GLY A 90 33.55 0.82 10.77
N ALA A 91 34.10 1.82 10.08
CA ALA A 91 34.76 2.97 10.70
C ALA A 91 33.82 4.14 11.04
N ALA A 92 32.53 4.08 10.64
CA ALA A 92 31.55 5.13 10.86
C ALA A 92 30.59 4.73 12.01
N PRO A 93 30.92 5.02 13.29
CA PRO A 93 30.10 4.61 14.43
C PRO A 93 28.71 5.27 14.45
N ALA A 94 28.56 6.41 13.76
CA ALA A 94 27.27 7.09 13.61
C ALA A 94 26.34 6.42 12.57
N GLY A 95 26.86 5.48 11.77
CA GLY A 95 26.14 4.91 10.64
C GLY A 95 26.19 5.78 9.39
N ARG A 96 25.29 5.50 8.45
CA ARG A 96 25.06 6.25 7.21
C ARG A 96 23.60 6.58 7.05
N VAL A 97 23.34 7.71 6.41
CA VAL A 97 21.99 8.18 6.10
C VAL A 97 21.81 8.25 4.60
N TYR A 98 20.69 7.70 4.14
CA TYR A 98 20.22 7.81 2.77
C TYR A 98 18.80 8.36 2.75
N PHE A 99 18.43 8.90 1.60
CA PHE A 99 17.10 9.39 1.32
C PHE A 99 16.61 8.77 0.02
N ALA A 100 15.35 8.38 -0.02
CA ALA A 100 14.71 7.91 -1.24
C ALA A 100 13.41 8.67 -1.52
N ASP A 101 13.09 8.86 -2.79
CA ASP A 101 11.79 9.38 -3.22
C ASP A 101 10.64 8.43 -2.84
N LYS A 102 9.39 8.90 -2.97
CA LYS A 102 8.19 8.12 -2.61
C LYS A 102 8.11 6.80 -3.40
N GLU A 103 8.64 6.78 -4.61
CA GLU A 103 8.67 5.61 -5.48
C GLU A 103 9.82 4.64 -5.15
N GLY A 104 10.79 5.06 -4.33
CA GLY A 104 12.00 4.29 -4.00
C GLY A 104 12.95 4.10 -5.19
N ALA A 105 12.79 4.89 -6.25
CA ALA A 105 13.57 4.80 -7.48
C ALA A 105 14.91 5.53 -7.38
N HIS A 106 14.98 6.61 -6.59
CA HIS A 106 16.18 7.43 -6.48
C HIS A 106 16.69 7.45 -5.05
N LEU A 107 17.64 6.56 -4.75
CA LEU A 107 18.37 6.55 -3.48
C LEU A 107 19.56 7.53 -3.56
N ARG A 108 19.68 8.43 -2.58
CA ARG A 108 20.76 9.43 -2.49
C ARG A 108 21.42 9.39 -1.12
N GLY A 109 22.74 9.52 -1.08
CA GLY A 109 23.50 9.61 0.17
C GLY A 109 23.46 11.01 0.78
N GLU A 110 23.65 11.11 2.10
CA GLU A 110 23.75 12.40 2.81
C GLU A 110 24.88 13.29 2.24
N LEU A 111 26.03 12.69 1.92
CA LEU A 111 27.23 13.39 1.43
C LEU A 111 27.11 13.93 0.00
N GLU A 112 26.15 13.44 -0.80
CA GLU A 112 25.93 13.93 -2.16
C GLU A 112 25.20 15.28 -2.20
N ASN A 113 24.59 15.69 -1.09
CA ASN A 113 23.68 16.83 -1.04
C ASN A 113 24.31 18.07 -0.41
N GLY A 114 25.08 18.80 -1.21
CA GLY A 114 25.47 20.17 -0.88
C GLY A 114 24.32 21.20 -0.83
N SER A 115 23.04 20.81 -1.01
CA SER A 115 21.83 21.66 -0.74
C SER A 115 20.50 21.15 -1.34
N SER A 116 20.42 20.02 -2.05
CA SER A 116 19.13 19.58 -2.62
C SER A 116 18.35 18.72 -1.62
N SER A 117 17.45 19.32 -0.85
CA SER A 117 16.46 18.55 -0.11
C SER A 117 15.53 17.86 -1.12
N LEU A 118 15.31 16.56 -0.96
CA LEU A 118 14.30 15.86 -1.75
C LEU A 118 12.94 16.50 -1.49
N PRO A 119 12.13 16.76 -2.54
CA PRO A 119 10.78 17.27 -2.34
C PRO A 119 9.99 16.27 -1.48
N PRO A 120 9.24 16.72 -0.46
CA PRO A 120 8.37 15.85 0.31
C PRO A 120 7.28 15.23 -0.55
N PRO A 121 6.79 14.03 -0.21
CA PRO A 121 7.27 13.14 0.85
C PRO A 121 8.45 12.26 0.41
N HIS A 122 9.37 11.93 1.32
CA HIS A 122 10.49 11.03 1.06
C HIS A 122 10.67 10.00 2.20
N PHE A 123 11.41 8.94 1.91
CA PHE A 123 11.87 7.97 2.89
C PHE A 123 13.21 8.42 3.46
N TYR A 124 13.34 8.32 4.78
CA TYR A 124 14.61 8.50 5.50
C TYR A 124 15.15 7.12 5.89
N ILE A 125 16.41 6.86 5.58
CA ILE A 125 17.01 5.54 5.74
C ILE A 125 18.27 5.72 6.59
N GLU A 126 18.28 5.11 7.76
CA GLU A 126 19.42 5.09 8.67
C GLU A 126 20.03 3.69 8.70
N ILE A 127 21.35 3.60 8.51
CA ILE A 127 22.10 2.36 8.42
C ILE A 127 23.19 2.38 9.47
N LYS A 128 23.12 1.48 10.45
CA LYS A 128 24.09 1.41 11.54
C LYS A 128 24.75 0.03 11.60
N PRO A 129 26.08 -0.05 11.71
CA PRO A 129 26.73 -1.31 12.06
C PRO A 129 26.40 -1.68 13.50
N PHE A 130 26.31 -2.99 13.78
CA PHE A 130 26.22 -3.45 15.16
C PHE A 130 27.57 -3.27 15.86
N SER A 131 27.56 -2.57 16.99
CA SER A 131 28.77 -2.26 17.77
C SER A 131 29.17 -3.36 18.76
N ALA A 132 28.30 -4.35 19.00
CA ALA A 132 28.50 -5.40 19.98
C ALA A 132 28.08 -6.78 19.47
N ALA A 133 28.72 -7.83 19.99
CA ALA A 133 28.36 -9.22 19.75
C ALA A 133 26.90 -9.51 20.17
N PRO A 134 26.20 -10.46 19.53
CA PRO A 134 26.69 -11.45 18.56
C PRO A 134 26.66 -10.97 17.10
N LEU A 135 26.18 -9.75 16.83
CA LEU A 135 26.06 -9.20 15.49
C LEU A 135 27.20 -8.24 15.14
N ALA A 136 28.19 -8.04 16.01
CA ALA A 136 29.37 -7.26 15.62
C ALA A 136 30.09 -7.90 14.43
N TYR A 137 30.74 -7.06 13.62
CA TYR A 137 31.58 -7.53 12.51
C TYR A 137 32.67 -8.48 13.01
N GLU A 138 32.70 -9.69 12.46
CA GLU A 138 33.76 -10.67 12.70
C GLU A 138 34.57 -10.87 11.41
N ALA A 139 35.83 -10.42 11.40
CA ALA A 139 36.70 -10.51 10.22
C ALA A 139 36.86 -11.95 9.70
N GLY A 140 36.74 -12.96 10.56
CA GLY A 140 36.81 -14.37 10.18
C GLY A 140 35.58 -14.92 9.47
N ARG A 141 34.42 -14.23 9.54
CA ARG A 141 33.17 -14.67 8.88
C ARG A 141 32.92 -13.96 7.56
N ALA A 142 33.60 -12.84 7.30
CA ALA A 142 33.37 -11.99 6.14
C ALA A 142 31.88 -11.59 5.96
N VAL A 143 31.15 -11.44 7.06
CA VAL A 143 29.77 -10.94 7.07
C VAL A 143 29.72 -9.70 7.93
N LEU A 144 29.16 -8.62 7.39
CA LEU A 144 28.88 -7.38 8.10
C LEU A 144 27.37 -7.22 8.20
N PRO A 145 26.75 -7.60 9.33
CA PRO A 145 25.35 -7.29 9.55
C PRO A 145 25.20 -5.80 9.88
N LEU A 146 24.14 -5.21 9.34
CA LEU A 146 23.78 -3.81 9.47
C LEU A 146 22.33 -3.73 9.94
N GLN A 147 22.06 -2.85 10.90
CA GLN A 147 20.71 -2.45 11.24
C GLN A 147 20.29 -1.36 10.26
N VAL A 148 19.22 -1.60 9.50
CA VAL A 148 18.64 -0.63 8.58
C VAL A 148 17.28 -0.23 9.12
N ARG A 149 17.09 1.06 9.34
CA ARG A 149 15.81 1.65 9.72
C ARG A 149 15.32 2.54 8.60
N VAL A 150 14.12 2.26 8.10
CA VAL A 150 13.46 3.07 7.08
C VAL A 150 12.26 3.75 7.74
N SER A 151 12.18 5.08 7.67
CA SER A 151 11.07 5.87 8.23
C SER A 151 10.36 6.73 7.17
N TRP A 152 9.04 6.82 7.30
CA TRP A 152 8.14 7.58 6.43
C TRP A 152 6.86 8.00 7.19
N PRO A 153 6.09 8.98 6.69
CA PRO A 153 6.50 9.96 5.70
C PRO A 153 7.38 11.03 6.36
N HIS A 154 8.56 11.32 5.81
CA HIS A 154 9.31 12.51 6.21
C HIS A 154 8.82 13.72 5.40
N ALA A 155 8.06 14.59 6.04
CA ALA A 155 7.71 15.90 5.50
C ALA A 155 8.86 16.89 5.73
N ALA A 156 9.10 17.83 4.80
CA ALA A 156 10.14 18.86 4.94
C ALA A 156 9.96 19.81 6.16
N VAL A 157 8.89 19.68 6.93
CA VAL A 157 8.51 20.57 8.04
C VAL A 157 8.85 19.96 9.41
N VAL A 158 9.98 19.27 9.55
CA VAL A 158 10.48 18.81 10.87
C VAL A 158 11.80 19.47 11.26
N ALA A 159 12.41 20.27 10.38
CA ALA A 159 13.72 20.88 10.65
C ALA A 159 13.75 21.88 11.83
N ASN A 160 12.59 22.39 12.32
CA ASN A 160 12.57 23.44 13.35
C ASN A 160 11.81 23.10 14.65
N SER A 161 11.24 21.90 14.77
CA SER A 161 10.60 21.45 16.00
C SER A 161 11.09 20.05 16.28
N GLY A 162 11.93 19.85 17.30
CA GLY A 162 12.51 18.54 17.69
C GLY A 162 11.50 17.44 18.07
N GLN A 163 10.25 17.53 17.61
CA GLN A 163 9.29 16.44 17.56
C GLN A 163 9.33 15.85 16.15
N ALA A 164 9.98 14.69 16.02
CA ALA A 164 9.68 13.76 14.95
C ALA A 164 8.19 13.39 15.07
N GLY A 165 7.32 14.10 14.35
CA GLY A 165 5.89 13.77 14.30
C GLY A 165 5.73 12.35 13.78
N ASN A 166 4.89 11.53 14.44
CA ASN A 166 4.49 10.14 14.16
C ASN A 166 4.98 9.52 12.84
N ALA A 167 6.30 9.40 12.66
CA ALA A 167 6.88 8.75 11.49
C ALA A 167 6.75 7.25 11.74
N GLN A 168 6.09 6.56 10.82
CA GLN A 168 6.15 5.11 10.76
C GLN A 168 7.59 4.73 10.45
N SER A 169 8.07 3.64 11.07
CA SER A 169 9.37 3.08 10.72
C SER A 169 9.33 1.57 10.72
N THR A 170 10.05 0.97 9.78
CA THR A 170 10.35 -0.46 9.77
C THR A 170 11.86 -0.64 9.92
N GLU A 171 12.24 -1.68 10.64
CA GLU A 171 13.64 -2.03 10.87
C GLU A 171 13.89 -3.44 10.34
N PHE A 172 15.01 -3.62 9.67
CA PHE A 172 15.47 -4.92 9.20
C PHE A 172 16.99 -5.04 9.33
N VAL A 173 17.46 -6.28 9.38
CA VAL A 173 18.88 -6.62 9.43
C VAL A 173 19.32 -6.98 8.02
N LEU A 174 20.23 -6.18 7.46
CA LEU A 174 20.89 -6.46 6.18
C LEU A 174 22.23 -7.13 6.47
N SER A 175 22.56 -8.20 5.77
CA SER A 175 23.87 -8.87 5.90
C SER A 175 24.67 -8.66 4.62
N LEU A 176 25.75 -7.89 4.70
CA LEU A 176 26.66 -7.70 3.58
C LEU A 176 27.76 -8.74 3.61
N THR A 177 28.01 -9.38 2.48
CA THR A 177 29.19 -10.23 2.22
C THR A 177 30.15 -9.50 1.28
N PRO A 178 31.45 -9.78 1.28
CA PRO A 178 32.33 -9.27 0.24
C PRO A 178 31.84 -9.73 -1.15
N PRO A 179 31.98 -8.87 -2.19
CA PRO A 179 31.62 -9.22 -3.57
C PRO A 179 32.51 -10.33 -4.14
#